data_AF-A0A2H3CKS0-F1
#
_entry.id   AF-A0A2H3CKS0-F1
#
_cell.length_a   1.000
_cell.length_b   1.000
_cell.length_c   1.000
_cell.angle_alpha   90.00
_cell.angle_beta   90.00
_cell.angle_gamma   90.00
#
_symmetry.space_group_name_H-M   'P 1'
#
loop_
_entity.id
_entity.type
_entity.pdbx_description
1 polymer ?
#
loop_
_entity_poly.entity_id
_entity_poly.type
_entity_poly.pdbx_seq_one_letter_code
_entity_poly.pdbx_strand_id
1 'polypeptide(L)'
;MANIIRSAKSGSDWTSNDLIAYNIAIRRQSSETFFGYKPNTIPDAIDPAFLTATIPPQDNLSDGTYRLLQYLDLATHANSGQESAIDDFAKELLRLLG
;
A
#
# COMPACT_ATOMS: atom_id res chain seq x y z
N MET A 1 25.11 31.25 10.64
CA MET A 1 23.82 30.89 10.02
C MET A 1 23.75 29.38 9.95
N ALA A 2 22.77 28.75 10.60
CA ALA A 2 22.64 27.29 10.59
C ALA A 2 21.86 26.85 9.36
N ASN A 3 22.39 25.89 8.60
CA ASN A 3 21.66 25.21 7.54
C ASN A 3 20.69 24.22 8.19
N ILE A 4 19.44 24.63 8.36
CA ILE A 4 18.37 23.75 8.85
C ILE A 4 17.89 22.92 7.66
N ILE A 5 18.29 21.65 7.61
CA ILE A 5 17.70 20.69 6.68
C ILE A 5 16.28 20.43 7.14
N ARG A 6 15.29 20.85 6.34
CA ARG A 6 13.90 20.46 6.55
C ARG A 6 13.69 19.10 5.89
N SER A 7 13.93 18.03 6.64
CA SER A 7 13.53 16.70 6.22
C SER A 7 12.01 16.61 6.17
N ALA A 8 11.49 15.86 5.20
CA ALA A 8 10.09 15.47 5.22
C ALA A 8 9.83 14.65 6.49
N LYS A 9 8.69 14.90 7.15
CA LYS A 9 8.27 14.08 8.28
C LYS A 9 7.71 12.74 7.82
N SER A 10 7.62 11.77 8.72
CA SER A 10 6.97 10.50 8.42
C SER A 10 5.52 10.73 7.96
N GLY A 11 5.05 9.90 7.02
CA GLY A 11 3.68 9.94 6.53
C GLY A 11 2.66 9.89 7.67
N SER A 12 2.93 9.04 8.67
CA SER A 12 2.09 8.85 9.86
C SER A 12 2.05 10.06 10.80
N ASP A 13 3.02 10.97 10.72
CA ASP A 13 3.07 12.19 11.53
C ASP A 13 2.25 13.34 10.92
N TRP A 14 1.71 13.21 9.69
CA TRP A 14 0.89 14.23 9.03
C TRP A 14 -0.47 14.43 9.69
N THR A 15 -0.71 15.65 10.20
CA THR A 15 -2.00 16.07 10.75
C THR A 15 -2.71 17.03 9.80
N SER A 16 -4.02 17.19 9.99
CA SER A 16 -4.82 18.18 9.27
C SER A 16 -4.27 19.61 9.41
N ASN A 17 -3.70 19.94 10.58
CA ASN A 17 -3.12 21.27 10.82
C ASN A 17 -1.89 21.51 9.94
N ASP A 18 -1.07 20.48 9.74
CA ASP A 18 0.09 20.58 8.85
C ASP A 18 -0.37 20.76 7.40
N LEU A 19 -1.35 19.98 6.96
CA LEU A 19 -1.89 20.12 5.59
C LEU A 19 -2.38 21.54 5.33
N ILE A 20 -3.08 22.15 6.29
CA ILE A 20 -3.51 23.55 6.20
C ILE A 20 -2.31 24.51 6.19
N ALA A 21 -1.35 24.33 7.09
CA ALA A 21 -0.16 25.20 7.19
C ALA A 21 0.69 25.18 5.92
N TYR A 22 0.73 24.05 5.22
CA TYR A 22 1.43 23.88 3.94
C TYR A 22 0.53 24.13 2.72
N ASN A 23 -0.73 24.54 2.91
CA ASN A 23 -1.71 24.76 1.85
C ASN A 23 -1.89 23.53 0.92
N ILE A 24 -1.87 22.33 1.50
CA ILE A 24 -2.10 21.06 0.82
C ILE A 24 -3.57 20.68 0.95
N ALA A 25 -4.23 20.45 -0.18
CA ALA A 25 -5.62 20.01 -0.23
C ALA A 25 -5.72 18.55 -0.69
N ILE A 26 -6.28 17.68 0.16
CA ILE A 26 -6.59 16.29 -0.21
C ILE A 26 -7.95 16.26 -0.91
N ARG A 27 -8.00 15.74 -2.14
CA ARG A 27 -9.23 15.56 -2.89
C ARG A 27 -9.48 14.07 -3.14
N ARG A 28 -10.68 13.60 -2.80
CA ARG A 28 -11.12 12.27 -3.21
C ARG A 28 -11.41 12.28 -4.70
N GLN A 29 -10.83 11.34 -5.42
CA GLN A 29 -11.07 11.14 -6.86
C GLN A 29 -11.41 9.67 -7.11
N SER A 30 -12.18 9.43 -8.17
CA SER A 30 -12.39 8.07 -8.65
C SER A 30 -11.08 7.53 -9.25
N SER A 31 -10.92 6.20 -9.25
CA SER A 31 -9.78 5.55 -9.91
C SER A 31 -9.70 5.93 -11.40
N GLU A 32 -10.85 6.02 -12.08
CA GLU A 32 -10.94 6.45 -13.48
C GLU A 32 -10.37 7.84 -13.71
N THR A 33 -10.74 8.80 -12.86
CA THR A 33 -10.25 10.18 -12.96
C THR A 33 -8.75 10.27 -12.67
N PHE A 34 -8.26 9.49 -11.70
CA PHE A 34 -6.86 9.53 -11.29
C PHE A 34 -5.93 8.87 -12.32
N PHE A 35 -6.27 7.66 -12.80
CA PHE A 35 -5.44 6.93 -13.76
C PHE A 35 -5.68 7.35 -15.22
N GLY A 36 -6.77 8.05 -15.51
CA GLY A 36 -7.20 8.39 -16.87
C GLY A 36 -7.86 7.22 -17.63
N TYR A 37 -8.02 6.08 -16.96
CA TYR A 37 -8.73 4.90 -17.45
C TYR A 37 -9.26 4.10 -16.24
N LYS A 38 -10.20 3.19 -16.50
CA LYS A 38 -10.69 2.27 -15.46
C LYS A 38 -9.75 1.07 -15.33
N PRO A 39 -8.97 0.93 -14.24
CA PRO A 39 -8.13 -0.24 -14.04
C PRO A 39 -9.02 -1.45 -13.74
N ASN A 40 -9.41 -2.16 -14.79
CA ASN A 40 -10.30 -3.34 -14.72
C ASN A 40 -9.53 -4.66 -14.77
N THR A 41 -8.24 -4.59 -15.06
CA THR A 41 -7.38 -5.74 -15.27
C THR A 41 -6.35 -5.78 -14.15
N ILE A 42 -6.33 -6.89 -13.43
CA ILE A 42 -5.23 -7.24 -12.57
C ILE A 42 -4.13 -7.80 -13.49
N PRO A 43 -2.84 -7.46 -13.29
CA PRO A 43 -1.77 -8.09 -14.06
C PRO A 43 -1.81 -9.62 -13.94
N ASP A 44 -1.51 -10.33 -15.03
CA ASP A 44 -1.52 -11.80 -15.09
C ASP A 44 -0.63 -12.47 -14.04
N ALA A 45 0.33 -11.71 -13.49
CA ALA A 45 1.24 -12.15 -12.44
C ALA A 45 0.59 -12.24 -11.04
N ILE A 46 -0.63 -11.71 -10.88
CA ILE A 46 -1.42 -11.88 -9.67
C ILE A 46 -2.55 -12.86 -9.96
N ASP A 47 -2.60 -13.91 -9.14
CA ASP A 47 -3.66 -14.90 -9.15
C ASP A 47 -5.03 -14.22 -8.93
N PRO A 48 -6.04 -14.49 -9.78
CA PRO A 48 -7.39 -13.97 -9.59
C PRO A 48 -7.99 -14.28 -8.21
N ALA A 49 -7.56 -15.38 -7.59
CA ALA A 49 -7.94 -15.72 -6.23
C ALA A 49 -7.47 -14.68 -5.20
N PHE A 50 -6.44 -13.87 -5.48
CA PHE A 50 -5.94 -12.87 -4.52
C PHE A 50 -7.02 -11.88 -4.04
N LEU A 51 -7.88 -11.40 -4.94
CA LEU A 51 -8.95 -10.44 -4.57
C LEU A 51 -10.20 -11.11 -4.00
N THR A 52 -10.32 -12.43 -4.14
CA THR A 52 -11.57 -13.17 -3.87
C THR A 52 -11.43 -14.27 -2.83
N ALA A 53 -10.19 -14.62 -2.45
CA ALA A 53 -9.89 -15.65 -1.49
C ALA A 53 -10.34 -15.24 -0.08
N THR A 54 -11.04 -16.14 0.58
CA THR A 54 -11.27 -16.08 2.03
C THR A 54 -9.98 -16.34 2.78
N ILE A 55 -9.73 -15.58 3.84
CA ILE A 55 -8.64 -15.82 4.80
C ILE A 55 -9.20 -16.64 5.98
N PRO A 56 -8.60 -17.78 6.36
CA PRO A 56 -7.34 -18.33 5.85
C PRO A 56 -7.49 -18.99 4.47
N PRO A 57 -6.44 -18.90 3.62
CA PRO A 57 -6.48 -19.42 2.26
C PRO A 57 -6.60 -20.95 2.20
N GLN A 58 -7.30 -21.46 1.19
CA GLN A 58 -7.37 -22.90 0.88
C GLN A 58 -6.03 -23.43 0.35
N ASP A 59 -5.81 -24.74 0.44
CA ASP A 59 -4.54 -25.44 0.10
C ASP A 59 -4.07 -25.30 -1.38
N ASN A 60 -4.84 -24.62 -2.24
CA ASN A 60 -4.66 -24.64 -3.68
C ASN A 60 -4.11 -23.32 -4.25
N LEU A 61 -3.66 -22.39 -3.41
CA LEU A 61 -3.11 -21.12 -3.88
C LEU A 61 -1.71 -21.30 -4.50
N SER A 62 -1.39 -20.45 -5.48
CA SER A 62 -0.01 -20.33 -5.94
C SER A 62 0.91 -19.85 -4.80
N ASP A 63 2.17 -20.26 -4.82
CA ASP A 63 3.18 -19.83 -3.83
C ASP A 63 3.28 -18.29 -3.74
N GLY A 64 3.21 -17.61 -4.89
CA GLY A 64 3.23 -16.15 -4.95
C GLY A 64 2.03 -15.52 -4.25
N THR A 65 0.82 -16.06 -4.45
CA THR A 65 -0.41 -15.60 -3.80
C THR A 65 -0.37 -15.84 -2.30
N TYR A 66 0.04 -17.04 -1.89
CA TYR A 66 0.16 -17.40 -0.48
C TYR A 66 1.13 -16.46 0.24
N ARG A 67 2.31 -16.25 -0.34
CA ARG A 67 3.32 -15.34 0.20
C ARG A 67 2.83 -13.89 0.27
N LEU A 68 2.19 -13.38 -0.78
CA LEU A 68 1.63 -12.01 -0.76
C LEU A 68 0.55 -11.84 0.31
N LEU A 69 -0.32 -12.83 0.51
CA LEU A 69 -1.35 -12.81 1.56
C LEU A 69 -0.76 -12.86 2.97
N GLN A 70 0.35 -13.58 3.18
CA GLN A 70 1.07 -13.57 4.46
C GLN A 70 1.63 -12.17 4.79
N TYR A 71 2.24 -11.49 3.81
CA TYR A 71 2.71 -10.12 4.01
C TYR A 71 1.55 -9.13 4.21
N LEU A 72 0.43 -9.32 3.51
CA LEU A 72 -0.78 -8.53 3.72
C LEU A 72 -1.29 -8.70 5.16
N ASP A 73 -1.36 -9.94 5.66
CA ASP A 73 -1.79 -10.21 7.05
C ASP A 73 -0.89 -9.51 8.07
N LEU A 74 0.42 -9.60 7.90
CA LEU A 74 1.40 -8.90 8.75
C LEU A 74 1.23 -7.38 8.69
N ALA A 75 1.03 -6.82 7.50
CA ALA A 75 0.80 -5.38 7.31
C ALA A 75 -0.52 -4.92 7.95
N THR A 76 -1.58 -5.73 7.88
CA THR A 76 -2.90 -5.41 8.44
C THR A 76 -2.90 -5.42 9.97
N HIS A 77 -2.02 -6.23 10.57
CA HIS A 77 -1.83 -6.32 12.03
C HIS A 77 -0.62 -5.52 12.54
N ALA A 78 -0.03 -4.68 11.70
CA ALA A 78 1.13 -3.88 12.08
C ALA A 78 0.74 -2.83 13.15
N ASN A 79 1.44 -2.85 14.27
CA ASN A 79 1.32 -1.83 15.31
C ASN A 79 2.21 -0.62 15.01
N SER A 80 2.01 0.48 15.75
CA SER A 80 2.88 1.64 15.70
C SER A 80 4.36 1.24 15.88
N GLY A 81 5.20 1.63 14.92
CA GLY A 81 6.63 1.26 14.88
C GLY A 81 6.96 -0.01 14.08
N GLN A 82 5.96 -0.71 13.53
CA GLN A 82 6.14 -1.85 12.61
C GLN A 82 5.95 -1.44 11.14
N GLU A 83 6.37 -0.22 10.78
CA GLU A 83 6.24 0.33 9.42
C GLU A 83 6.91 -0.57 8.38
N SER A 84 7.96 -1.32 8.76
CA SER A 84 8.61 -2.29 7.88
C SER A 84 7.69 -3.38 7.35
N ALA A 85 6.62 -3.75 8.07
CA ALA A 85 5.64 -4.72 7.57
C ALA A 85 4.85 -4.17 6.38
N ILE A 86 4.58 -2.86 6.37
CA ILE A 86 3.96 -2.17 5.22
C ILE A 86 4.95 -2.13 4.05
N ASP A 87 6.21 -1.83 4.32
CA ASP A 87 7.26 -1.79 3.29
C ASP A 87 7.52 -3.16 2.65
N ASP A 88 7.56 -4.23 3.45
CA ASP A 88 7.74 -5.60 3.00
C ASP A 88 6.55 -6.07 2.13
N PHE A 89 5.32 -5.74 2.55
CA PHE A 89 4.14 -5.98 1.73
C PHE A 89 4.20 -5.21 0.41
N ALA A 90 4.53 -3.92 0.44
CA ALA A 90 4.63 -3.10 -0.77
C ALA A 90 5.70 -3.63 -1.73
N LYS A 91 6.85 -4.05 -1.20
CA LYS A 91 7.93 -4.67 -1.98
C LYS A 91 7.48 -5.96 -2.68
N GLU A 92 6.78 -6.84 -1.98
CA GLU A 92 6.27 -8.08 -2.57
C GLU A 92 5.18 -7.85 -3.59
N LEU A 93 4.29 -6.88 -3.35
CA LEU A 93 3.28 -6.47 -4.31
C LEU A 93 3.95 -5.96 -5.59
N LEU A 94 4.94 -5.07 -5.48
CA LEU A 94 5.68 -4.55 -6.64
C LEU A 94 6.45 -5.65 -7.37
N ARG A 95 7.10 -6.57 -6.64
CA ARG A 95 7.79 -7.73 -7.24
C ARG A 95 6.85 -8.58 -8.09
N LEU A 96 5.60 -8.73 -7.67
CA LEU A 96 4.59 -9.48 -8.42
C LEU A 96 4.01 -8.68 -9.59
N LEU A 97 3.86 -7.36 -9.46
CA LEU A 97 3.30 -6.53 -10.52
C LEU A 97 4.28 -6.26 -11.68
N GLY A 98 5.60 -6.36 -11.44
CA GLY A 98 6.65 -6.11 -12.43
C GLY A 98 7.21 -4.70 -12.38
#